data_AF-A0A843YRN1-F1
#
_entry.id   AF-A0A843YRN1-F1
#
_cell.length_a   1.000
_cell.length_b   1.000
_cell.length_c   1.000
_cell.angle_alpha   90.00
_cell.angle_beta   90.00
_cell.angle_gamma   90.00
#
_symmetry.space_group_name_H-M   'P 1'
#
loop_
_entity.id
_entity.type
_entity.pdbx_description
1 polymer ?
#
loop_
_entity_poly.entity_id
_entity_poly.type
_entity_poly.pdbx_seq_one_letter_code
_entity_poly.pdbx_strand_id
1 'polypeptide(L)' 'MKIPRRSYTEEFKELAVKRVADDQSISTVAKELGLGDQTLRNWIAASPQASSKTPVAKL' A
#
# COMPACT_ATOMS: atom_id res chain seq x y z
N MET A 1 8.23 -24.31 10.54
CA MET A 1 8.65 -23.05 11.21
C MET A 1 7.72 -21.94 10.74
N LYS A 2 6.93 -21.32 11.62
CA LYS A 2 5.90 -20.34 11.24
C LYS A 2 6.55 -18.96 11.21
N ILE A 3 6.76 -18.39 10.02
CA ILE A 3 7.36 -17.06 9.87
C ILE A 3 6.41 -16.05 10.53
N PRO A 4 6.86 -15.25 11.51
CA PRO A 4 6.02 -14.24 12.12
C PRO A 4 5.57 -13.25 11.05
N ARG A 5 4.25 -13.04 10.94
CA ARG A 5 3.69 -12.03 10.03
C ARG A 5 4.14 -10.66 10.53
N ARG A 6 4.81 -9.91 9.65
CA ARG A 6 5.17 -8.52 9.92
C ARG A 6 3.90 -7.69 9.91
N SER A 7 3.45 -7.27 11.08
CA SER A 7 2.35 -6.32 11.22
C SER A 7 2.89 -4.91 11.09
N TYR A 8 2.34 -4.17 10.14
CA TYR A 8 2.57 -2.73 10.01
C TYR A 8 1.50 -2.00 10.80
N THR A 9 1.90 -0.94 11.52
CA THR A 9 0.97 -0.07 12.24
C THR A 9 0.03 0.62 11.25
N GLU A 10 -1.18 0.94 11.71
CA GLU A 10 -2.18 1.64 10.88
C GLU A 10 -1.66 3.00 10.40
N GLU A 11 -1.04 3.75 11.31
CA GLU A 11 -0.42 5.05 11.02
C GLU A 11 0.62 4.97 9.89
N PHE A 12 1.39 3.88 9.84
CA PHE A 12 2.36 3.65 8.78
C PHE A 12 1.71 3.37 7.42
N LYS A 13 0.60 2.62 7.42
CA LYS A 13 -0.17 2.35 6.19
C LYS A 13 -0.84 3.63 5.68
N GLU A 14 -1.42 4.42 6.57
CA GLU A 14 -2.06 5.69 6.22
C GLU A 14 -1.05 6.69 5.64
N LEU A 15 0.12 6.82 6.24
CA LEU A 15 1.21 7.65 5.70
C LEU A 15 1.61 7.20 4.30
N ALA A 16 1.73 5.89 4.07
CA ALA A 16 2.10 5.35 2.76
C ALA A 16 1.01 5.60 1.70
N VAL A 17 -0.26 5.41 2.04
CA VAL A 17 -1.39 5.70 1.15
C VAL A 17 -1.51 7.20 0.87
N LYS A 18 -1.33 8.05 1.88
CA LYS A 18 -1.38 9.51 1.76
C LYS A 18 -0.31 10.04 0.80
N ARG A 19 0.91 9.50 0.84
CA ARG A 19 1.99 9.87 -0.10
C ARG A 19 1.64 9.55 -1.54
N VAL A 20 1.02 8.39 -1.79
CA VAL A 20 0.57 8.04 -3.15
C VAL A 20 -0.62 8.88 -3.58
N ALA A 21 -1.48 9.32 -2.64
CA ALA A 21 -2.53 10.28 -2.91
C ALA A 21 -2.01 11.69 -3.23
N ASP A 22 -0.79 12.04 -2.79
CA ASP A 22 -0.07 13.29 -3.11
C ASP A 22 0.69 13.21 -4.46
N ASP A 23 0.20 12.38 -5.39
CA ASP A 23 0.77 12.15 -6.73
C ASP A 23 2.17 11.49 -6.76
N GLN A 24 2.66 10.95 -5.63
CA GLN A 24 3.91 10.18 -5.64
C GLN A 24 3.73 8.78 -6.24
N SER A 25 4.73 8.32 -7.01
CA SER A 25 4.74 6.97 -7.57
C SER A 25 4.80 5.90 -6.47
N ILE A 26 3.92 4.89 -6.56
CA ILE A 26 3.88 3.72 -5.68
C ILE A 26 5.26 3.09 -5.52
N SER A 27 6.03 2.94 -6.62
CA SER A 27 7.35 2.32 -6.57
C SER A 27 8.39 3.18 -5.86
N THR A 28 8.27 4.51 -5.95
CA THR A 28 9.14 5.42 -5.20
C THR A 28 8.82 5.33 -3.72
N VAL A 29 7.54 5.48 -3.34
CA VAL A 29 7.08 5.42 -1.95
C VAL A 29 7.40 4.07 -1.32
N ALA A 30 7.21 2.97 -2.06
CA ALA A 30 7.53 1.63 -1.58
C ALA A 30 9.04 1.46 -1.32
N LYS A 31 9.90 1.92 -2.23
CA LYS A 31 11.36 1.88 -2.04
C LYS A 31 11.81 2.72 -0.85
N GLU A 32 11.29 3.94 -0.71
CA GLU A 32 11.64 4.82 0.41
C GLU A 32 11.20 4.26 1.77
N LEU A 33 10.05 3.58 1.81
CA LEU A 33 9.51 2.97 3.03
C LEU A 33 10.03 1.55 3.27
N GLY A 34 10.87 1.00 2.40
CA GLY A 34 11.34 -0.40 2.48
C GLY A 34 10.20 -1.41 2.34
N LEU A 35 9.15 -1.05 1.62
CA LEU A 35 7.98 -1.88 1.34
C LEU A 35 8.09 -2.54 -0.03
N GLY A 36 7.40 -3.67 -0.19
CA GLY A 36 7.15 -4.21 -1.52
C GLY A 36 6.07 -3.40 -2.24
N ASP A 37 6.23 -3.17 -3.54
CA ASP A 37 5.26 -2.47 -4.38
C ASP A 37 3.85 -3.06 -4.27
N GLN A 38 3.75 -4.40 -4.21
CA GLN A 38 2.48 -5.10 -4.06
C GLN A 38 1.83 -4.88 -2.68
N THR A 39 2.64 -4.70 -1.63
CA THR A 39 2.13 -4.39 -0.28
C THR A 39 1.43 -3.03 -0.28
N LEU A 40 2.08 -2.02 -0.88
CA LEU A 40 1.52 -0.68 -0.96
C LEU A 40 0.25 -0.65 -1.84
N ARG A 41 0.25 -1.36 -2.98
CA ARG A 41 -0.96 -1.52 -3.83
C ARG A 41 -2.13 -2.13 -3.06
N ASN A 42 -1.88 -3.18 -2.28
CA ASN A 42 -2.93 -3.82 -1.47
C ASN A 42 -3.47 -2.87 -0.39
N TRP A 43 -2.63 -2.02 0.20
CA TRP A 43 -3.08 -1.04 1.18
C TRP A 43 -3.88 0.09 0.57
N ILE A 44 -3.49 0.58 -0.61
CA ILE A 44 -4.27 1.56 -1.35
C ILE A 44 -5.63 0.96 -1.70
N ALA A 45 -5.66 -0.26 -2.28
CA ALA A 45 -6.92 -0.94 -2.64
C ALA A 45 -7.82 -1.24 -1.43
N ALA A 46 -7.24 -1.45 -0.25
CA ALA A 46 -8.00 -1.64 0.99
C ALA A 46 -8.39 -0.32 1.68
N SER A 47 -7.80 0.81 1.28
CA SER A 47 -8.09 2.12 1.84
C SER A 47 -9.34 2.72 1.19
N PRO A 48 -10.29 3.27 1.97
CA PRO A 48 -11.50 3.89 1.43
C PRO A 48 -11.22 5.07 0.48
N GLN A 49 -10.04 5.68 0.55
CA GLN A 49 -9.58 6.73 -0.37
C GLN A 49 -9.40 6.27 -1.82
N ALA A 50 -9.29 4.97 -2.09
CA ALA A 50 -9.07 4.44 -3.44
C ALA A 50 -10.34 4.24 -4.29
N SER A 51 -11.48 4.76 -3.85
CA SER A 51 -12.72 4.78 -4.64
C SER A 51 -12.58 5.70 -5.86
N SER A 52 -11.90 5.26 -6.92
CA SER A 52 -12.27 5.65 -8.29
C SER A 52 -11.57 4.90 -9.43
N LYS A 53 -10.47 4.14 -9.26
CA LYS A 53 -9.81 3.50 -10.42
C LYS A 53 -9.31 2.06 -10.19
N THR A 54 -10.13 1.14 -10.71
CA THR A 54 -9.79 -0.19 -11.25
C THR A 54 -9.99 -1.39 -10.32
N PRO A 55 -10.97 -2.28 -10.61
CA PRO A 55 -11.04 -3.57 -9.94
C PRO A 55 -9.95 -4.47 -10.52
N VAL A 56 -9.00 -4.91 -9.70
CA VAL A 56 -8.15 -6.05 -10.07
C VAL A 56 -8.99 -7.31 -9.94
N ALA A 57 -9.70 -7.66 -11.01
CA ALA A 57 -10.34 -8.95 -11.18
C ALA A 57 -9.26 -10.04 -11.09
N LYS A 58 -9.47 -10.99 -10.19
CA LYS A 58 -8.60 -12.15 -10.00
C LYS A 58 -9.08 -13.25 -10.95
N LEU A 59 -8.23 -13.66 -11.90
CA LEU A 59 -8.37 -14.88 -12.69
C LEU A 59 -8.33 -16.13 -11.81
#